data_AF-A0A6L4N860-F1
#
_entry.id   AF-A0A6L4N860-F1
#
_cell.length_a   1.000
_cell.length_b   1.000
_cell.length_c   1.000
_cell.angle_alpha   90.00
_cell.angle_beta   90.00
_cell.angle_gamma   90.00
#
_symmetry.space_group_name_H-M   'P 1'
#
loop_
_entity.id
_entity.type
_entity.pdbx_description
1 polymer ?
#
loop_
_entity_poly.entity_id
_entity_poly.type
_entity_poly.pdbx_seq_one_letter_code
_entity_poly.pdbx_strand_id
1 'polypeptide(L)'
;MKIAHIDLGKHPILLAPMEDVTDPAFRLICKKFGADMVYTEFVSSDALIRAVSKTAQKLSISDAERPVAIQIYGKDTETMVEAAKIVEQAQPDILDINFGCPVKRVAGKGAGAGMLQN
;
A
#
# COMPACT_ATOMS: atom_id res chain seq x y z
N MET A 1 -2.54 1.84 19.02
CA MET A 1 -2.70 0.85 17.95
C MET A 1 -1.36 0.17 17.78
N LYS A 2 -1.34 -1.16 17.77
CA LYS A 2 -0.12 -1.95 17.55
C LYS A 2 -0.31 -2.79 16.30
N ILE A 3 0.69 -2.81 15.42
CA ILE A 3 0.77 -3.69 14.26
C ILE A 3 2.07 -4.47 14.40
N ALA A 4 1.97 -5.74 14.79
CA ALA A 4 3.11 -6.54 15.22
C ALA A 4 3.97 -5.81 16.28
N HIS A 5 5.21 -5.44 15.93
CA HIS A 5 6.16 -4.75 16.82
C HIS A 5 6.06 -3.22 16.76
N ILE A 6 5.29 -2.66 15.83
CA ILE A 6 5.12 -1.21 15.65
C ILE A 6 4.04 -0.71 16.60
N ASP A 7 4.39 0.20 17.52
CA ASP A 7 3.45 0.88 18.40
C ASP A 7 3.23 2.32 17.93
N LEU A 8 2.03 2.61 17.43
CA LEU A 8 1.65 3.93 16.94
C LEU A 8 0.97 4.79 18.04
N GLY A 9 0.92 4.33 19.29
CA GLY A 9 0.29 5.09 20.38
C GLY A 9 -1.24 5.02 20.37
N LYS A 10 -1.90 5.80 21.24
CA LYS A 10 -3.34 5.61 21.56
C LYS A 10 -4.29 6.00 20.41
N HIS A 11 -4.03 7.11 19.74
CA HIS A 11 -4.90 7.69 18.70
C HIS A 11 -4.05 8.11 17.49
N PRO A 12 -3.49 7.14 16.74
CA PRO A 12 -2.59 7.47 15.65
C PRO A 12 -3.32 8.07 14.45
N ILE A 13 -2.63 8.96 13.74
CA ILE A 13 -3.07 9.57 12.49
C ILE A 13 -2.30 8.94 11.33
N LEU A 14 -3.03 8.23 10.48
CA LEU A 14 -2.48 7.50 9.34
C LEU A 14 -2.85 8.26 8.06
N LEU A 15 -1.86 8.53 7.20
CA LEU A 15 -2.15 9.03 5.86
C LEU A 15 -2.68 7.89 4.98
N ALA A 16 -3.91 8.01 4.51
CA ALA A 16 -4.53 7.00 3.65
C ALA A 16 -3.83 6.84 2.29
N PRO A 17 -3.80 5.61 1.71
CA PRO A 17 -3.24 5.38 0.38
C PRO A 17 -4.13 5.99 -0.71
N MET A 18 -3.55 6.79 -1.60
CA MET A 18 -4.29 7.48 -2.67
C MET A 18 -3.47 7.49 -3.96
N GLU A 19 -3.96 6.77 -4.98
CA GLU A 19 -3.39 6.76 -6.34
C GLU A 19 -3.20 8.19 -6.89
N ASP A 20 -2.02 8.44 -7.47
CA ASP A 20 -1.57 9.73 -8.01
C ASP A 20 -1.53 10.89 -6.99
N VAL A 21 -1.56 10.59 -5.68
CA VAL A 21 -1.52 11.59 -4.60
C VAL A 21 -0.44 11.28 -3.56
N THR A 22 -0.40 10.07 -3.02
CA THR A 22 0.57 9.68 -1.97
C THR A 22 1.93 9.32 -2.54
N ASP A 23 2.54 10.22 -3.31
CA ASP A 23 3.92 10.13 -3.78
C ASP A 23 4.93 10.39 -2.63
N PRO A 24 6.24 10.14 -2.81
CA PRO A 24 7.22 10.34 -1.75
C PRO A 24 7.26 11.78 -1.20
N ALA A 25 7.07 12.80 -2.04
CA ALA A 25 7.13 14.19 -1.61
C ALA A 25 5.94 14.55 -0.70
N PHE A 26 4.73 14.12 -1.09
CA PHE A 26 3.53 14.31 -0.29
C PHE A 26 3.60 13.56 1.03
N ARG A 27 4.05 12.30 1.02
CA ARG A 27 4.22 11.49 2.24
C ARG A 27 5.21 12.13 3.22
N LEU A 28 6.34 12.64 2.75
CA LEU A 28 7.32 13.34 3.58
C LEU A 28 6.75 14.62 4.22
N ILE A 29 5.95 15.38 3.46
CA ILE A 29 5.25 16.55 4.01
C ILE A 29 4.28 16.09 5.10
N CYS A 30 3.45 15.08 4.86
CA CYS A 30 2.52 14.56 5.87
C CYS A 30 3.24 14.05 7.13
N LYS A 31 4.37 13.34 7.00
CA LYS A 31 5.22 12.96 8.14
C LYS A 31 5.68 14.18 8.93
N LYS A 32 6.16 15.23 8.25
CA LYS A 32 6.60 16.49 8.88
C LYS A 32 5.47 17.20 9.65
N PHE A 33 4.23 17.06 9.20
CA PHE A 33 3.06 17.69 9.82
C PHE A 33 2.29 16.77 10.79
N GLY A 34 2.84 15.61 11.15
CA GLY A 34 2.32 14.78 12.25
C GLY A 34 1.58 13.51 11.84
N ALA A 35 1.76 13.00 10.61
CA ALA A 35 1.33 11.64 10.29
C ALA A 35 2.22 10.62 11.04
N ASP A 36 1.61 9.79 11.86
CA ASP A 36 2.30 8.74 12.61
C ASP A 36 2.79 7.62 11.68
N MET A 37 2.03 7.35 10.61
CA MET A 37 2.37 6.38 9.57
C MET A 37 1.80 6.83 8.23
N VAL A 38 2.49 6.49 7.15
CA VAL A 38 2.09 6.82 5.78
C VAL A 38 1.95 5.57 4.94
N TYR A 39 1.05 5.62 3.96
CA TYR A 39 0.95 4.60 2.92
C TYR A 39 1.48 5.15 1.60
N THR A 40 2.11 4.27 0.80
CA THR A 40 2.32 4.55 -0.62
C THR A 40 0.99 4.65 -1.37
N GLU A 41 1.04 5.02 -2.65
CA GLU A 41 -0.03 4.67 -3.57
C GLU A 41 -0.27 3.15 -3.57
N PHE A 42 -1.48 2.70 -3.95
CA PHE A 42 -1.80 1.29 -3.99
C PHE A 42 -1.37 0.63 -5.31
N VAL A 43 -0.84 -0.59 -5.21
CA VAL A 43 -0.15 -1.28 -6.29
C VAL A 43 -0.96 -2.48 -6.78
N SER A 44 -1.18 -2.56 -8.10
CA SER A 44 -1.79 -3.75 -8.71
C SER A 44 -0.80 -4.92 -8.69
N SER A 45 -1.21 -6.03 -8.09
CA SER A 45 -0.39 -7.25 -8.02
C SER A 45 -0.06 -7.80 -9.41
N ASP A 46 -1.02 -7.81 -10.34
CA ASP A 46 -0.80 -8.19 -11.74
C ASP A 46 0.25 -7.31 -12.44
N ALA A 47 0.18 -5.99 -12.24
CA ALA A 47 1.12 -5.07 -12.86
C ALA A 47 2.53 -5.20 -12.27
N LEU A 48 2.62 -5.50 -10.97
CA LEU A 48 3.87 -5.65 -10.27
C LEU A 48 4.65 -6.89 -10.75
N ILE A 49 3.98 -8.04 -10.88
CA ILE A 49 4.59 -9.28 -11.39
C ILE A 49 5.07 -9.13 -12.84
N ARG A 50 4.35 -8.35 -13.65
CA ARG A 50 4.75 -8.04 -15.03
C ARG A 50 5.92 -7.05 -15.13
N ALA A 51 6.51 -6.66 -14.01
CA ALA A 51 7.61 -5.70 -13.91
C ALA A 51 7.35 -4.39 -14.67
N VAL A 52 6.10 -3.89 -14.61
CA VAL A 52 5.77 -2.61 -15.22
C VAL A 52 6.55 -1.51 -14.50
N SER A 53 7.47 -0.85 -15.21
CA SER A 53 8.44 0.09 -14.63
C SER A 53 7.79 1.18 -13.77
N LYS A 54 6.65 1.73 -14.21
CA LYS A 54 5.87 2.70 -13.44
C LYS A 54 5.35 2.15 -12.11
N THR A 55 4.97 0.87 -12.07
CA THR A 55 4.46 0.21 -10.86
C THR A 55 5.59 -0.07 -9.87
N ALA A 56 6.77 -0.47 -10.37
CA ALA A 56 7.94 -0.66 -9.51
C ALA A 56 8.40 0.65 -8.84
N GLN A 57 8.27 1.80 -9.53
CA GLN A 57 8.58 3.11 -8.93
C GLN A 57 7.71 3.44 -7.72
N LYS A 58 6.47 2.94 -7.65
CA LYS A 58 5.57 3.16 -6.50
C LYS A 58 6.02 2.45 -5.24
N LEU A 59 6.91 1.45 -5.36
CA LEU A 59 7.53 0.78 -4.21
C LEU A 59 8.66 1.60 -3.57
N SER A 60 9.06 2.72 -4.19
CA SER A 60 10.12 3.57 -3.67
C SER A 60 9.68 4.22 -2.36
N ILE A 61 10.46 3.93 -1.32
CA ILE A 61 10.33 4.48 0.03
C ILE A 61 11.71 4.91 0.54
N SER A 62 11.71 5.84 1.48
CA SER A 62 12.91 6.33 2.18
C SER A 62 12.76 6.18 3.69
N ASP A 63 13.88 6.12 4.40
CA ASP A 63 13.86 5.96 5.87
C ASP A 63 13.17 7.12 6.60
N ALA A 64 13.15 8.31 5.99
CA ALA A 64 12.44 9.47 6.54
C ALA A 64 10.91 9.32 6.54
N GLU A 65 10.37 8.35 5.78
CA GLU A 65 8.93 8.08 5.71
C GLU A 65 8.46 7.10 6.79
N ARG A 66 9.39 6.35 7.41
CA ARG A 66 9.06 5.27 8.33
C ARG A 66 8.33 5.79 9.59
N PRO A 67 7.33 5.05 10.12
CA PRO A 67 6.75 3.83 9.56
C PRO A 67 5.97 4.06 8.26
N VAL A 68 6.23 3.22 7.25
CA VAL A 68 5.60 3.25 5.93
C VAL A 68 5.01 1.91 5.55
N ALA A 69 3.79 1.94 5.01
CA ALA A 69 3.08 0.79 4.50
C ALA A 69 3.02 0.81 2.96
N ILE A 70 3.19 -0.34 2.32
CA ILE A 70 2.89 -0.54 0.90
C ILE A 70 1.59 -1.34 0.79
N GLN A 71 0.61 -0.80 0.07
CA GLN A 71 -0.67 -1.45 -0.15
C GLN A 71 -0.72 -2.11 -1.53
N ILE A 72 -1.05 -3.41 -1.58
CA ILE A 72 -1.30 -4.16 -2.82
C ILE A 72 -2.76 -4.53 -2.98
N TYR A 73 -3.18 -4.78 -4.22
CA TYR A 73 -4.50 -5.28 -4.53
C TYR A 73 -4.50 -6.26 -5.69
N GLY A 74 -5.47 -7.16 -5.69
CA GLY A 74 -5.61 -8.24 -6.67
C GLY A 74 -6.80 -9.11 -6.33
N LYS A 75 -7.02 -10.13 -7.14
CA LYS A 75 -8.09 -11.13 -6.95
C LYS A 75 -7.53 -12.52 -6.70
N ASP A 76 -6.50 -12.88 -7.44
CA ASP A 76 -5.92 -14.23 -7.42
C ASP A 76 -4.89 -14.37 -6.30
N THR A 77 -4.99 -15.43 -5.51
CA THR A 77 -4.14 -15.66 -4.33
C THR A 77 -2.68 -15.87 -4.72
N GLU A 78 -2.39 -16.62 -5.78
CA GLU A 78 -1.01 -16.88 -6.21
C GLU A 78 -0.33 -15.58 -6.65
N THR A 79 -1.06 -14.76 -7.41
CA THR A 79 -0.67 -13.42 -7.84
C THR A 79 -0.42 -12.50 -6.63
N MET A 80 -1.29 -12.50 -5.63
CA MET A 80 -1.10 -11.70 -4.40
C MET A 80 0.15 -12.13 -3.62
N VAL A 81 0.40 -13.44 -3.51
CA VAL A 81 1.58 -13.99 -2.83
C VAL A 81 2.87 -13.56 -3.53
N GLU A 82 2.92 -13.68 -4.86
CA GLU A 82 4.12 -13.29 -5.61
C GLU A 82 4.36 -11.78 -5.55
N ALA A 83 3.30 -10.96 -5.66
CA ALA A 83 3.40 -9.53 -5.46
C ALA A 83 3.91 -9.17 -4.05
N ALA A 84 3.47 -9.88 -3.01
CA ALA A 84 3.94 -9.66 -1.65
C ALA A 84 5.45 -9.91 -1.49
N LYS A 85 5.99 -10.96 -2.14
CA LYS A 85 7.44 -11.21 -2.17
C LYS A 85 8.22 -10.10 -2.87
N ILE A 86 7.66 -9.53 -3.95
CA ILE A 86 8.28 -8.39 -4.64
C ILE A 86 8.27 -7.15 -3.73
N VAL A 87 7.15 -6.89 -3.05
CA VAL A 87 7.03 -5.78 -2.09
C VAL A 87 8.01 -5.92 -0.93
N GLU A 88 8.25 -7.13 -0.43
CA GLU A 88 9.22 -7.39 0.64
C GLU A 88 10.64 -6.90 0.30
N GLN A 89 11.02 -6.92 -0.99
CA GLN A 89 12.32 -6.41 -1.44
C GLN A 89 12.47 -4.89 -1.25
N ALA A 90 11.36 -4.14 -1.22
CA ALA A 90 11.36 -2.72 -0.89
C ALA A 90 11.45 -2.46 0.62
N GLN A 91 11.37 -3.51 1.44
CA GLN A 91 11.49 -3.46 2.91
C GLN A 91 10.54 -2.46 3.60
N PRO A 92 9.23 -2.46 3.28
CA PRO A 92 8.27 -1.64 4.02
C PRO A 92 8.14 -2.13 5.46
N ASP A 93 7.68 -1.26 6.35
CA ASP A 93 7.39 -1.66 7.73
C ASP A 93 6.11 -2.51 7.79
N ILE A 94 5.16 -2.27 6.86
CA ILE A 94 3.88 -2.96 6.75
C ILE A 94 3.54 -3.24 5.28
N LEU A 95 3.05 -4.45 5.02
CA LEU A 95 2.34 -4.79 3.79
C LEU A 95 0.83 -4.79 4.08
N ASP A 96 0.07 -4.06 3.27
CA ASP A 96 -1.38 -3.94 3.41
C ASP A 96 -2.11 -4.46 2.16
N ILE A 97 -3.36 -4.92 2.33
CA ILE A 97 -4.19 -5.45 1.25
C ILE A 97 -5.43 -4.59 1.08
N ASN A 98 -5.60 -3.99 -0.10
CA ASN A 98 -6.79 -3.21 -0.41
C ASN A 98 -7.99 -4.12 -0.71
N PHE A 99 -8.92 -4.20 0.24
CA PHE A 99 -10.27 -4.74 0.03
C PHE A 99 -11.35 -3.66 0.06
N GLY A 100 -10.98 -2.39 -0.12
CA GLY A 100 -11.88 -1.24 0.04
C GLY A 100 -12.27 -0.53 -1.26
N CYS A 101 -11.46 -0.59 -2.31
CA CYS A 101 -11.65 0.24 -3.50
C CYS A 101 -12.94 -0.15 -4.26
N PRO A 102 -13.93 0.76 -4.40
CA PRO A 102 -15.20 0.47 -5.04
C PRO A 102 -15.19 0.77 -6.55
N VAL A 103 -14.10 1.33 -7.08
CA VAL A 103 -14.02 1.76 -8.48
C VAL A 103 -14.29 0.56 -9.39
N LYS A 104 -15.22 0.71 -10.35
CA LYS A 104 -15.69 -0.36 -11.24
C LYS A 104 -14.55 -1.15 -11.91
N ARG A 105 -13.45 -0.48 -12.29
CA ARG A 105 -12.28 -1.12 -12.93
C ARG A 105 -11.51 -2.09 -12.01
N VAL A 106 -11.68 -1.96 -10.69
CA VAL A 106 -11.08 -2.80 -9.65
C VAL A 106 -12.15 -3.75 -9.10
N ALA A 107 -13.22 -3.21 -8.51
CA ALA A 107 -14.31 -3.99 -7.91
C ALA A 107 -15.02 -4.91 -8.91
N GLY A 108 -15.30 -4.43 -10.13
CA GLY A 108 -15.95 -5.24 -11.17
C GLY A 108 -15.10 -6.39 -11.70
N LYS A 109 -13.80 -6.41 -11.40
CA LYS A 109 -12.91 -7.54 -11.69
C LYS A 109 -12.78 -8.51 -10.52
N GLY A 110 -13.47 -8.27 -9.40
CA GLY A 110 -13.38 -9.06 -8.17
C GLY A 110 -12.14 -8.76 -7.32
N ALA A 111 -11.53 -7.59 -7.47
CA ALA A 111 -10.46 -7.09 -6.58
C ALA A 111 -10.99 -5.91 -5.74
N GLY A 112 -10.22 -5.39 -4.78
CA GLY A 112 -10.70 -4.27 -3.95
C GLY A 112 -11.97 -4.67 -3.19
N ALA A 113 -12.99 -3.80 -3.19
CA ALA A 113 -14.28 -4.09 -2.55
C ALA A 113 -15.01 -5.30 -3.17
N GLY A 114 -14.67 -5.70 -4.41
CA GLY A 114 -15.21 -6.91 -5.02
C GLY A 114 -14.80 -8.20 -4.30
N MET A 115 -13.73 -8.18 -3.50
CA MET A 115 -13.34 -9.32 -2.66
C MET A 115 -14.33 -9.59 -1.52
N LEU A 116 -15.05 -8.56 -1.05
CA LEU A 116 -15.99 -8.67 0.08
C LEU A 116 -17.35 -9.28 -0.30
N GLN A 117 -17.56 -9.64 -1.56
CA GLN A 117 -18.78 -10.29 -2.04
C GLN A 117 -18.72 -11.83 -2.01
N ASN A 118 -17.58 -12.38 -1.58
CA ASN A 118 -17.33 -13.82 -1.46
C ASN A 118 -17.09 -14.21 0.00
#